data_AF-A0A352UED0-F1
#
_entry.id   AF-A0A352UED0-F1
#
_cell.length_a   1.000
_cell.length_b   1.000
_cell.length_c   1.000
_cell.angle_alpha   90.00
_cell.angle_beta   90.00
_cell.angle_gamma   90.00
#
_symmetry.space_group_name_H-M   'P 1'
#
loop_
_entity.id
_entity.type
_entity.pdbx_description
1 polymer ?
#
loop_
_entity_poly.entity_id
_entity_poly.type
_entity_poly.pdbx_seq_one_letter_code
_entity_poly.pdbx_strand_id
1 'polypeptide(L)'
;MLGLTGGDFVYDETSWSGFAEACPVGSSERRLVGWGVFSLCFQTVRSSGISLRWKLDHDASMVSMDALKLRERLRVSDLNNLAPSGQVALLEHYSPYAVLAFQLSTRDGTTNDALDEYRTKLTSIRPDLDGHDVIALGVPRGPRVGEALQMLKNARLDRTVESRNDETLLVRQFVTKLDQE
;
A
#
# COMPACT_ATOMS: atom_id res chain seq x y z
N MET A 1 4.43 5.14 -18.74
CA MET A 1 5.26 6.06 -17.92
C MET A 1 6.72 5.64 -18.04
N LEU A 2 7.66 6.58 -17.92
CA LEU A 2 9.10 6.51 -18.25
C LEU A 2 9.70 5.09 -18.12
N GLY A 3 9.83 4.42 -19.26
CA GLY A 3 10.42 3.09 -19.34
C GLY A 3 11.80 3.18 -19.93
N LEU A 4 12.83 2.80 -19.17
CA LEU A 4 14.13 2.47 -19.74
C LEU A 4 14.04 1.06 -20.33
N THR A 5 13.47 0.92 -21.52
CA THR A 5 13.78 -0.24 -22.36
C THR A 5 15.17 -0.01 -22.93
N GLY A 6 16.19 -0.61 -22.32
CA GLY A 6 17.55 -0.59 -22.87
C GLY A 6 18.33 0.71 -22.69
N GLY A 7 17.96 1.59 -21.76
CA GLY A 7 18.71 2.83 -21.47
C GLY A 7 18.25 4.05 -22.27
N ASP A 8 17.31 3.90 -23.19
CA ASP A 8 16.77 5.01 -23.99
C ASP A 8 15.51 5.62 -23.36
N PHE A 9 15.43 6.95 -23.44
CA PHE A 9 14.31 7.77 -23.00
C PHE A 9 13.12 7.60 -23.95
N VAL A 10 12.04 6.95 -23.49
CA VAL A 10 10.79 6.87 -24.24
C VAL A 10 9.76 7.81 -23.61
N TYR A 11 9.47 8.91 -24.30
CA TYR A 11 8.37 9.82 -23.98
C TYR A 11 7.03 9.13 -24.24
N ASP A 12 6.12 9.24 -23.27
CA ASP A 12 4.80 8.62 -23.30
C ASP A 12 3.76 9.65 -22.86
N GLU A 13 3.07 10.24 -23.84
CA GLU A 13 2.12 11.34 -23.66
C GLU A 13 0.92 10.94 -22.79
N THR A 14 0.43 9.71 -22.94
CA THR A 14 -0.71 9.14 -22.18
C THR A 14 -0.41 9.02 -20.69
N SER A 15 0.86 8.81 -20.34
CA SER A 15 1.26 8.75 -18.93
C SER A 15 1.44 10.13 -18.29
N TRP A 16 1.79 11.15 -19.09
CA TRP A 16 1.87 12.52 -18.60
C TRP A 16 0.48 13.13 -18.40
N SER A 17 -0.49 12.79 -19.23
CA SER A 17 -1.90 13.15 -19.00
C SER A 17 -2.43 12.49 -17.73
N GLY A 18 -2.18 11.19 -17.51
CA GLY A 18 -2.57 10.49 -16.29
C GLY A 18 -1.94 11.08 -15.01
N PHE A 19 -0.66 11.46 -15.05
CA PHE A 19 -0.02 12.18 -13.93
C PHE A 19 -0.63 13.56 -13.71
N ALA A 20 -0.89 14.32 -14.77
CA ALA A 20 -1.46 15.66 -14.67
C ALA A 20 -2.90 15.64 -14.14
N GLU A 21 -3.66 14.60 -14.46
CA GLU A 21 -5.00 14.34 -13.94
C GLU A 21 -4.96 13.91 -12.47
N ALA A 22 -4.12 12.93 -12.13
CA ALA A 22 -3.98 12.42 -10.76
C ALA A 22 -3.37 13.45 -9.79
N CYS A 23 -2.54 14.37 -10.30
CA CYS A 23 -1.82 15.37 -9.52
C CYS A 23 -1.84 16.72 -10.26
N PRO A 24 -2.93 17.52 -10.18
CA PRO A 24 -3.06 18.77 -10.91
C PRO A 24 -2.02 19.82 -10.50
N VAL A 25 -1.73 20.76 -11.40
CA VAL A 25 -0.77 21.84 -11.14
C VAL A 25 -1.26 22.66 -9.94
N GLY A 26 -0.40 22.81 -8.92
CA GLY A 26 -0.73 23.53 -7.68
C GLY A 26 -1.08 22.62 -6.50
N SER A 27 -1.26 21.30 -6.70
CA SER A 27 -1.43 20.39 -5.56
C SER A 27 -0.11 20.19 -4.80
N SER A 28 -0.20 20.11 -3.48
CA SER A 28 0.95 19.88 -2.60
C SER A 28 1.60 18.51 -2.85
N GLU A 29 0.80 17.51 -3.26
CA GLU A 29 1.27 16.16 -3.55
C GLU A 29 1.97 16.01 -4.90
N ARG A 30 1.72 16.89 -5.89
CA ARG A 30 2.31 16.80 -7.23
C ARG A 30 3.84 16.78 -7.17
N ARG A 31 4.42 17.57 -6.26
CA ARG A 31 5.87 17.59 -6.02
C ARG A 31 6.37 16.22 -5.54
N LEU A 32 5.71 15.64 -4.53
CA LEU A 32 6.12 14.37 -3.92
C LEU A 32 5.98 13.19 -4.89
N VAL A 33 4.82 13.06 -5.51
CA VAL A 33 4.51 12.00 -6.48
C VAL A 33 5.39 12.15 -7.72
N GLY A 34 5.59 13.38 -8.20
CA GLY A 34 6.47 13.65 -9.33
C GLY A 34 7.90 13.19 -9.09
N TRP A 35 8.46 13.47 -7.90
CA TRP A 35 9.78 12.96 -7.53
C TRP A 35 9.82 11.44 -7.41
N GLY A 36 8.77 10.81 -6.87
CA GLY A 36 8.62 9.36 -6.84
C GLY A 36 8.66 8.73 -8.23
N VAL A 37 7.83 9.22 -9.14
CA VAL A 37 7.77 8.80 -10.55
C VAL A 37 9.12 8.98 -11.23
N PHE A 38 9.73 10.15 -11.05
CA PHE A 38 11.03 10.44 -11.65
C PHE A 38 12.11 9.51 -11.11
N SER A 39 12.07 9.17 -9.82
CA SER A 39 13.04 8.25 -9.20
C SER A 39 12.92 6.83 -9.74
N LEU A 40 11.70 6.38 -10.06
CA LEU A 40 11.44 5.07 -10.66
C LEU A 40 12.05 4.90 -12.07
N CYS A 41 12.43 5.99 -12.71
CA CYS A 41 13.13 5.99 -13.99
C CYS A 41 14.59 5.51 -13.87
N PHE A 42 15.16 5.50 -12.66
CA PHE A 42 16.56 5.15 -12.44
C PHE A 42 16.72 3.68 -12.02
N GLN A 43 17.72 2.99 -12.60
CA GLN A 43 17.85 1.53 -12.50
C GLN A 43 18.38 1.01 -11.16
N THR A 44 19.04 1.82 -10.32
CA THR A 44 19.71 1.29 -9.11
C THR A 44 19.28 1.98 -7.82
N VAL A 45 19.11 1.16 -6.77
CA VAL A 45 18.92 1.57 -5.36
C VAL A 45 20.25 2.05 -4.74
N ARG A 46 21.15 2.65 -5.53
CA ARG A 46 22.27 3.44 -4.98
C ARG A 46 21.78 4.86 -4.71
N SER A 47 20.65 4.97 -4.03
CA SER A 47 19.79 6.16 -4.01
C SER A 47 20.06 7.13 -2.86
N SER A 48 20.98 6.84 -1.94
CA SER A 48 21.48 7.88 -1.03
C SER A 48 22.14 9.04 -1.79
N GLY A 49 22.69 8.76 -2.98
CA GLY A 49 23.19 9.79 -3.89
C GLY A 49 22.11 10.68 -4.51
N ILE A 50 20.88 10.17 -4.71
CA ILE A 50 19.79 10.93 -5.37
C ILE A 50 19.32 12.06 -4.46
N SER A 51 19.06 11.75 -3.18
CA SER A 51 18.66 12.76 -2.19
C SER A 51 19.73 13.82 -1.96
N LEU A 52 21.02 13.42 -1.89
CA LEU A 52 22.13 14.36 -1.71
C LEU A 52 22.43 15.21 -2.96
N ARG A 53 22.26 14.66 -4.17
CA ARG A 53 22.57 15.38 -5.41
C ARG A 53 21.48 16.36 -5.81
N TRP A 54 20.21 16.05 -5.52
CA TRP A 54 19.07 16.81 -6.04
C TRP A 54 18.42 17.77 -5.05
N LYS A 55 19.01 17.95 -3.86
CA LYS A 55 18.50 18.85 -2.81
C LYS A 55 17.01 18.64 -2.54
N LEU A 56 16.58 17.38 -2.52
CA LEU A 56 15.21 17.03 -2.16
C LEU A 56 14.98 17.37 -0.69
N ASP A 57 13.80 17.90 -0.37
CA ASP A 57 13.36 17.94 1.02
C ASP A 57 13.15 16.52 1.56
N HIS A 58 13.00 16.43 2.88
CA HIS A 58 12.87 15.16 3.59
C HIS A 58 11.73 14.29 3.04
N ASP A 59 10.56 14.89 2.78
CA ASP A 59 9.37 14.14 2.39
C ASP A 59 9.48 13.65 0.94
N ALA A 60 9.99 14.49 0.04
CA ALA A 60 10.28 14.09 -1.34
C ALA A 60 11.30 12.95 -1.38
N SER A 61 12.37 13.05 -0.58
CA SER A 61 13.37 11.98 -0.44
C SER A 61 12.74 10.68 0.08
N MET A 62 11.87 10.75 1.09
CA MET A 62 11.18 9.58 1.64
C MET A 62 10.32 8.89 0.58
N VAL A 63 9.47 9.65 -0.12
CA VAL A 63 8.58 9.12 -1.17
C VAL A 63 9.37 8.49 -2.31
N SER A 64 10.44 9.13 -2.76
CA SER A 64 11.36 8.58 -3.77
C SER A 64 11.97 7.25 -3.34
N MET A 65 12.44 7.16 -2.09
CA MET A 65 13.04 5.95 -1.55
C MET A 65 12.02 4.82 -1.39
N ASP A 66 10.83 5.14 -0.90
CA ASP A 66 9.75 4.17 -0.73
C ASP A 66 9.26 3.64 -2.07
N ALA A 67 9.14 4.50 -3.09
CA ALA A 67 8.77 4.08 -4.44
C ALA A 67 9.80 3.09 -5.02
N LEU A 68 11.10 3.38 -4.84
CA LEU A 68 12.18 2.48 -5.26
C LEU A 68 12.16 1.14 -4.51
N LYS A 69 11.97 1.17 -3.18
CA LYS A 69 11.84 -0.07 -2.37
C LYS A 69 10.62 -0.89 -2.79
N LEU A 70 9.48 -0.23 -3.02
CA LEU A 70 8.26 -0.88 -3.48
C LEU A 70 8.49 -1.57 -4.82
N ARG A 71 9.15 -0.91 -5.78
CA ARG A 71 9.53 -1.54 -7.06
C ARG A 71 10.38 -2.79 -6.85
N GLU A 72 11.41 -2.74 -6.02
CA GLU A 72 12.26 -3.91 -5.78
C GLU A 72 11.50 -5.04 -5.08
N ARG A 73 10.56 -4.73 -4.17
CA ARG A 73 9.69 -5.74 -3.59
C ARG A 73 8.78 -6.39 -4.62
N LEU A 74 8.15 -5.59 -5.48
CA LEU A 74 7.24 -6.09 -6.51
C LEU A 74 7.95 -6.84 -7.66
N ARG A 75 9.27 -6.71 -7.77
CA ARG A 75 10.09 -7.56 -8.65
C ARG A 75 10.27 -8.98 -8.13
N VAL A 76 10.24 -9.17 -6.81
CA VAL A 76 10.46 -10.46 -6.14
C VAL A 76 9.14 -11.12 -5.75
N SER A 77 8.11 -10.34 -5.48
CA SER A 77 6.78 -10.81 -5.08
C SER A 77 5.71 -10.18 -5.95
N ASP A 78 4.95 -11.02 -6.64
CA ASP A 78 3.81 -10.57 -7.43
C ASP A 78 2.64 -10.20 -6.51
N LEU A 79 2.21 -8.93 -6.59
CA LEU A 79 1.10 -8.40 -5.79
C LEU A 79 -0.19 -9.18 -6.05
N ASN A 80 -0.39 -9.66 -7.28
CA ASN A 80 -1.61 -10.33 -7.70
C ASN A 80 -1.74 -11.74 -7.13
N ASN A 81 -0.64 -12.35 -6.68
CA ASN A 81 -0.65 -13.67 -6.05
C ASN A 81 -0.96 -13.61 -4.54
N LEU A 82 -1.00 -12.41 -3.96
CA LEU A 82 -1.32 -12.21 -2.55
C LEU A 82 -2.82 -12.06 -2.36
N ALA A 83 -3.33 -12.57 -1.23
CA ALA A 83 -4.68 -12.24 -0.78
C ALA A 83 -4.81 -10.72 -0.54
N PRO A 84 -6.02 -10.13 -0.64
CA PRO A 84 -6.21 -8.70 -0.42
C PRO A 84 -5.66 -8.19 0.92
N SER A 85 -5.75 -8.99 1.99
CA SER A 85 -5.12 -8.67 3.28
C SER A 85 -3.60 -8.58 3.18
N GLY A 86 -2.97 -9.47 2.42
CA GLY A 86 -1.53 -9.47 2.14
C GLY A 86 -1.10 -8.29 1.27
N GLN A 87 -1.94 -7.89 0.31
CA GLN A 87 -1.70 -6.68 -0.50
C GLN A 87 -1.72 -5.42 0.37
N VAL A 88 -2.74 -5.27 1.22
CA VAL A 88 -2.83 -4.17 2.18
C VAL A 88 -1.64 -4.18 3.13
N ALA A 89 -1.34 -5.33 3.74
CA ALA A 89 -0.23 -5.45 4.66
C ALA A 89 1.10 -5.07 4.00
N LEU A 90 1.33 -5.44 2.75
CA LEU A 90 2.54 -5.05 2.02
C LEU A 90 2.57 -3.53 1.75
N LEU A 91 1.47 -2.96 1.25
CA LEU A 91 1.41 -1.58 0.79
C LEU A 91 1.34 -0.56 1.94
N GLU A 92 0.81 -0.92 3.11
CA GLU A 92 0.74 -0.07 4.31
C GLU A 92 2.13 0.30 4.87
N HIS A 93 3.19 -0.43 4.50
CA HIS A 93 4.57 -0.12 4.90
C HIS A 93 5.20 1.04 4.11
N TYR A 94 4.54 1.51 3.05
CA TYR A 94 5.05 2.55 2.16
C TYR A 94 4.19 3.80 2.21
N SER A 95 4.80 4.95 1.91
CA SER A 95 4.04 6.18 1.72
C SER A 95 2.91 6.02 0.68
N PRO A 96 1.70 6.54 0.92
CA PRO A 96 0.61 6.50 -0.07
C PRO A 96 0.99 7.22 -1.38
N TYR A 97 1.86 8.25 -1.30
CA TYR A 97 2.38 8.94 -2.48
C TYR A 97 3.39 8.09 -3.26
N ALA A 98 4.13 7.20 -2.58
CA ALA A 98 5.02 6.26 -3.24
C ALA A 98 4.24 5.17 -3.99
N VAL A 99 3.14 4.69 -3.40
CA VAL A 99 2.20 3.76 -4.04
C VAL A 99 1.58 4.39 -5.29
N LEU A 100 1.08 5.63 -5.19
CA LEU A 100 0.55 6.38 -6.33
C LEU A 100 1.63 6.60 -7.41
N ALA A 101 2.85 7.00 -7.02
CA ALA A 101 3.95 7.16 -7.97
C ALA A 101 4.27 5.86 -8.72
N PHE A 102 4.24 4.72 -8.03
CA PHE A 102 4.45 3.42 -8.63
C PHE A 102 3.28 2.99 -9.53
N GLN A 103 2.02 3.20 -9.12
CA GLN A 103 0.83 2.92 -9.91
C GLN A 103 0.87 3.68 -11.25
N LEU A 104 1.22 4.96 -11.21
CA LEU A 104 1.34 5.74 -12.44
C LEU A 104 2.52 5.25 -13.30
N SER A 105 3.57 4.70 -12.68
CA SER A 105 4.80 4.26 -13.35
C SER A 105 4.70 2.89 -14.01
N THR A 106 3.90 1.99 -13.44
CA THR A 106 3.76 0.62 -13.94
C THR A 106 3.01 0.60 -15.28
N ARG A 107 3.41 -0.34 -16.15
CA ARG A 107 2.69 -0.67 -17.40
C ARG A 107 1.91 -1.97 -17.29
N ASP A 108 2.06 -2.67 -16.18
CA ASP A 108 1.34 -3.90 -15.93
C ASP A 108 -0.08 -3.56 -15.45
N GLY A 109 -1.07 -3.88 -16.30
CA GLY A 109 -2.46 -3.54 -16.05
C GLY A 109 -3.02 -4.22 -14.80
N THR A 110 -2.65 -5.48 -14.54
CA THR A 110 -3.12 -6.22 -13.36
C THR A 110 -2.60 -5.59 -12.08
N THR A 111 -1.30 -5.27 -12.04
CA THR A 111 -0.70 -4.55 -10.91
C THR A 111 -1.31 -3.15 -10.75
N ASN A 112 -1.62 -2.44 -11.85
CA ASN A 112 -2.27 -1.13 -11.77
C ASN A 112 -3.68 -1.24 -11.15
N ASP A 113 -4.48 -2.21 -11.58
CA ASP A 113 -5.82 -2.48 -11.06
C ASP A 113 -5.78 -2.84 -9.57
N ALA A 114 -4.82 -3.68 -9.15
CA ALA A 114 -4.65 -4.03 -7.74
C ALA A 114 -4.26 -2.81 -6.87
N LEU A 115 -3.40 -1.92 -7.38
CA LEU A 115 -3.02 -0.68 -6.69
C LEU A 115 -4.18 0.32 -6.63
N ASP A 116 -5.02 0.36 -7.67
CA ASP A 116 -6.23 1.17 -7.69
C ASP A 116 -7.26 0.66 -6.67
N GLU A 117 -7.52 -0.65 -6.65
CA GLU A 117 -8.41 -1.29 -5.69
C GLU A 117 -7.92 -1.06 -4.24
N TYR A 118 -6.61 -1.16 -4.01
CA TYR A 118 -6.03 -0.83 -2.71
C TYR A 118 -6.37 0.62 -2.29
N ARG A 119 -6.08 1.59 -3.16
CA ARG A 119 -6.24 3.01 -2.82
C ARG A 119 -7.69 3.45 -2.69
N THR A 120 -8.60 2.90 -3.48
CA THR A 120 -10.00 3.33 -3.53
C THR A 120 -10.92 2.54 -2.61
N LYS A 121 -10.67 1.22 -2.45
CA LYS A 121 -11.56 0.32 -1.72
C LYS A 121 -10.92 -0.21 -0.45
N LEU A 122 -9.78 -0.89 -0.54
CA LEU A 122 -9.24 -1.67 0.58
C LEU A 122 -8.83 -0.81 1.78
N THR A 123 -8.33 0.41 1.54
CA THR A 123 -7.98 1.37 2.61
C THR A 123 -9.19 1.85 3.42
N SER A 124 -10.40 1.76 2.88
CA SER A 124 -11.63 2.20 3.55
C SER A 124 -12.32 1.08 4.34
N ILE A 125 -11.92 -0.18 4.14
CA ILE A 125 -12.54 -1.32 4.80
C ILE A 125 -12.14 -1.34 6.28
N ARG A 126 -13.15 -1.37 7.16
CA ARG A 126 -12.99 -1.49 8.61
C ARG A 126 -13.90 -2.60 9.15
N PRO A 127 -13.49 -3.30 10.23
CA PRO A 127 -14.36 -4.21 10.94
C PRO A 127 -15.57 -3.47 11.54
N ASP A 128 -16.71 -4.16 11.62
CA ASP A 128 -17.91 -3.62 12.27
C ASP A 128 -17.76 -3.63 13.80
N LEU A 129 -17.04 -4.62 14.34
CA LEU A 129 -16.68 -4.71 15.75
C LEU A 129 -15.56 -3.72 16.10
N ASP A 130 -15.75 -2.99 17.19
CA ASP A 130 -14.74 -2.10 17.76
C ASP A 130 -13.93 -2.79 18.88
N GLY A 131 -12.96 -2.06 19.43
CA GLY A 131 -12.14 -2.58 20.53
C GLY A 131 -12.95 -2.90 21.80
N HIS A 132 -14.06 -2.20 22.05
CA HIS A 132 -14.90 -2.44 23.21
C HIS A 132 -15.70 -3.73 23.05
N ASP A 133 -16.25 -3.96 21.86
CA ASP A 133 -16.95 -5.19 21.50
C ASP A 133 -16.04 -6.40 21.62
N VAL A 134 -14.80 -6.30 21.12
CA VAL A 134 -13.80 -7.37 21.21
C VAL A 134 -13.45 -7.70 22.67
N ILE A 135 -13.33 -6.68 23.53
CA ILE A 135 -13.12 -6.87 24.98
C ILE A 135 -14.35 -7.52 25.63
N ALA A 136 -15.57 -7.09 25.26
CA ALA A 136 -16.81 -7.66 25.78
C ALA A 136 -17.00 -9.13 25.39
N LEU A 137 -16.43 -9.55 24.26
CA LEU A 137 -16.41 -10.93 23.78
C LEU A 137 -15.37 -11.82 24.47
N GLY A 138 -14.56 -11.28 25.39
CA GLY A 138 -13.64 -12.05 26.23
C GLY A 138 -12.15 -11.88 25.89
N VAL A 139 -11.79 -11.01 24.94
CA VAL A 139 -10.37 -10.76 24.65
C VAL A 139 -9.74 -9.93 25.78
N PRO A 140 -8.61 -10.37 26.36
CA PRO A 140 -7.95 -9.64 27.44
C PRO A 140 -7.42 -8.30 26.94
N ARG A 141 -7.59 -7.25 27.75
CA ARG A 141 -7.09 -5.91 27.44
C ARG A 141 -5.57 -5.93 27.25
N GLY A 142 -5.09 -5.31 26.17
CA GLY A 142 -3.67 -5.22 25.85
C GLY A 142 -3.38 -5.52 24.38
N PRO A 143 -2.17 -6.01 24.04
CA PRO A 143 -1.76 -6.25 22.63
C PRO A 143 -2.67 -7.25 21.91
N ARG A 144 -3.32 -8.17 22.65
CA ARG A 144 -4.27 -9.15 22.10
C ARG A 144 -5.52 -8.51 21.48
N VAL A 145 -5.96 -7.35 21.98
CA VAL A 145 -7.05 -6.60 21.34
C VAL A 145 -6.61 -6.09 19.96
N GLY A 146 -5.39 -5.59 19.84
CA GLY A 146 -4.83 -5.17 18.56
C GLY A 146 -4.68 -6.32 17.56
N GLU A 147 -4.22 -7.48 18.04
CA GLU A 147 -4.14 -8.70 17.22
C GLU A 147 -5.52 -9.16 16.74
N ALA A 148 -6.52 -9.16 17.63
CA ALA A 148 -7.90 -9.52 17.28
C ALA A 148 -8.51 -8.54 16.26
N LEU A 149 -8.30 -7.23 16.43
CA LEU A 149 -8.76 -6.22 15.48
C LEU A 149 -8.06 -6.34 14.13
N GLN A 150 -6.76 -6.63 14.11
CA GLN A 150 -6.02 -6.87 12.88
C GLN A 150 -6.49 -8.14 12.17
N MET A 151 -6.76 -9.21 12.93
CA MET A 151 -7.33 -10.46 12.41
C MET A 151 -8.71 -10.22 11.78
N LEU A 152 -9.58 -9.45 12.44
CA LEU A 152 -10.90 -9.08 11.89
C LEU A 152 -10.77 -8.24 10.62
N LYS A 153 -9.88 -7.25 10.61
CA LYS A 153 -9.59 -6.45 9.41
C LYS A 153 -9.13 -7.35 8.26
N ASN A 154 -8.20 -8.27 8.51
CA ASN A 154 -7.71 -9.20 7.49
C ASN A 154 -8.84 -10.12 6.98
N ALA A 155 -9.66 -10.66 7.88
CA ALA A 155 -10.78 -11.52 7.52
C ALA A 155 -11.81 -10.81 6.62
N ARG A 156 -12.09 -9.53 6.88
CA ARG A 156 -12.92 -8.70 5.99
C ARG A 156 -12.25 -8.39 4.66
N LEU A 157 -10.96 -8.03 4.67
CA LEU A 157 -10.21 -7.76 3.45
C LEU A 157 -10.22 -8.98 2.52
N ASP A 158 -10.07 -10.18 3.10
CA ASP A 158 -10.10 -11.45 2.36
C ASP A 158 -11.51 -11.95 2.02
N ARG A 159 -12.56 -11.15 2.32
CA ARG A 159 -13.98 -11.50 2.11
C ARG A 159 -14.40 -12.82 2.77
N THR A 160 -13.69 -13.24 3.82
CA THR A 160 -14.04 -14.43 4.59
C THR A 160 -15.15 -14.14 5.61
N VAL A 161 -15.30 -12.87 5.97
CA VAL A 161 -16.29 -12.37 6.90
C VAL A 161 -16.93 -11.11 6.30
N GLU A 162 -18.25 -11.12 6.18
CA GLU A 162 -19.00 -9.99 5.63
C GLU A 162 -19.97 -9.37 6.66
N SER A 163 -20.35 -10.12 7.71
CA SER A 163 -21.31 -9.68 8.71
C SER A 163 -20.72 -9.55 10.11
N ARG A 164 -21.30 -8.67 10.93
CA ARG A 164 -20.98 -8.55 12.37
C ARG A 164 -21.13 -9.88 13.13
N ASN A 165 -22.04 -10.75 12.70
CA ASN A 165 -22.23 -12.05 13.33
C ASN A 165 -21.03 -12.98 13.06
N ASP A 166 -20.52 -13.00 11.82
CA ASP A 166 -19.35 -13.78 11.45
C ASP A 166 -18.10 -13.25 12.16
N GLU A 167 -17.95 -11.92 12.29
CA GLU A 167 -16.89 -11.28 13.08
C GLU A 167 -16.95 -11.76 14.55
N THR A 168 -18.15 -11.82 15.13
CA THR A 168 -18.36 -12.27 16.51
C THR A 168 -17.95 -13.74 16.69
N LEU A 169 -18.29 -14.61 15.74
CA LEU A 169 -17.90 -16.02 15.77
C LEU A 169 -16.37 -16.16 15.68
N LEU A 170 -15.74 -15.36 14.83
CA LEU A 170 -14.30 -15.39 14.63
C LEU A 170 -13.53 -14.92 15.88
N VAL A 171 -14.01 -13.88 16.58
CA VAL A 171 -13.45 -13.45 17.88
C VAL A 171 -13.61 -14.55 18.94
N ARG A 172 -14.77 -15.22 19.00
CA ARG A 172 -14.98 -16.31 19.97
C ARG A 172 -14.00 -17.46 19.75
N GLN A 173 -13.75 -17.83 18.49
CA GLN A 173 -12.74 -18.85 18.15
C GLN A 173 -11.33 -18.41 18.55
N PHE A 174 -11.01 -17.12 18.44
CA PHE A 174 -9.74 -16.56 18.89
C PHE A 174 -9.59 -16.65 20.41
N VAL A 175 -10.63 -16.33 21.18
CA VAL A 175 -10.64 -16.47 22.65
C VAL A 175 -10.46 -17.94 23.06
N THR A 176 -11.17 -18.88 22.42
CA THR A 176 -10.99 -20.32 22.73
C THR A 176 -9.55 -20.80 22.49
N LYS A 177 -8.86 -20.26 21.48
CA LYS A 177 -7.44 -20.59 21.24
C LYS A 177 -6.52 -20.00 22.30
N LEU A 178 -6.78 -18.77 22.76
CA LEU A 178 -6.02 -18.13 23.83
C LEU A 178 -6.13 -18.89 25.16
N ASP A 179 -7.28 -19.50 25.46
CA ASP A 179 -7.47 -20.29 26.68
C ASP A 179 -6.73 -21.65 26.65
N GLN A 180 -6.24 -22.07 25.48
CA GLN A 180 -5.52 -23.33 25.27
C GLN A 180 -3.99 -23.17 25.23
N GLU A 181 -3.48 -21.94 25.18
CA GLU A 181 -2.06 -21.57 25.24
C GLU A 181 -1.64 -21.17 26.66
#